data_AF-A0A917IRI8-F1
#
_entry.id   AF-A0A917IRI8-F1
#
_cell.length_a   1.000
_cell.length_b   1.000
_cell.length_c   1.000
_cell.angle_alpha   90.00
_cell.angle_beta   90.00
_cell.angle_gamma   90.00
#
_symmetry.space_group_name_H-M   'P 1'
#
loop_
_entity.id
_entity.type
_entity.pdbx_description
1 polymer ?
#
loop_
_entity_poly.entity_id
_entity_poly.type
_entity_poly.pdbx_seq_one_letter_code
_entity_poly.pdbx_strand_id
1 'polypeptide(L)'
;MRNLTGLSKAAFVAFTIVTLCFSYSCSKKEDEQEQIIRDNTANVKPESASVLSFQVANLVVKGGFTSLYKGTFGGQPVDIRLSGDTTLSFLVPDVAEGKHVLEFELGRITYTVTKPQVTDPNKLITDMVANLDAQINKLPVTTTEQQDEVNDIKAYKQEVLKLYNSLTAEQKRQTAYFYEANKGVFRQFMSQVYTNLDGPTSLRQSECPRVDFKSFYSCTADNLATSAIALKNSSKEFLKLMALAGISAYLAPASFGLSAISTTLAVGMAGYLLITEIRPAALTFKHSLKAFLGANWIFTKALFSVIRTEFETGLNTDMQLDASFHSIMDNDRDVNSSTNNFISALRSLQLQWDLLTQVFGSTPTYKGSLEQVTLNTNDITISNISNPNVQLVTRSNENVTFKSLSGKEESFSFHIKASKEGFVSEKDITAKVIAITDSTSLYKNACVGTWTVQGFDPNNPTTTYTLELKADGSGSYRVPNNPNTYRVSWYISRSANNEYRLYESGFWHPAYDGLSRTRLTWPVSSFKTFANFDANFVSQIYTKN
;
A
#
# COMPACT_ATOMS: atom_id res chain seq x y z
N MET A 1 30.18 -4.04 -24.69
CA MET A 1 31.63 -3.86 -24.48
C MET A 1 31.89 -2.57 -23.71
N ARG A 2 32.00 -2.67 -22.38
CA ARG A 2 32.66 -1.73 -21.46
C ARG A 2 33.01 -2.55 -20.22
N ASN A 3 34.28 -2.52 -19.85
CA ASN A 3 34.90 -3.38 -18.84
C ASN A 3 34.37 -3.09 -17.43
N LEU A 4 33.98 -4.15 -16.72
CA LEU A 4 33.89 -4.17 -15.26
C LEU A 4 34.94 -5.16 -14.74
N THR A 5 36.17 -4.67 -14.63
CA THR A 5 37.20 -5.24 -13.78
C THR A 5 37.29 -4.36 -12.52
N GLY A 6 37.14 -4.97 -11.34
CA GLY A 6 37.47 -4.30 -10.09
C GLY A 6 36.34 -4.16 -9.07
N LEU A 7 35.80 -5.27 -8.59
CA LEU A 7 35.41 -5.37 -7.18
C LEU A 7 36.37 -6.35 -6.53
N SER A 8 37.39 -5.75 -5.92
CA SER A 8 38.52 -6.39 -5.28
C SER A 8 38.08 -7.34 -4.18
N LYS A 9 38.91 -8.36 -3.97
CA LYS A 9 38.99 -9.37 -2.89
C LYS A 9 38.69 -8.91 -1.44
N ALA A 10 38.38 -7.64 -1.19
CA ALA A 10 38.01 -7.07 0.11
C ALA A 10 36.56 -7.37 0.55
N ALA A 11 35.63 -7.68 -0.36
CA ALA A 11 34.28 -8.13 0.00
C ALA A 11 34.23 -9.58 0.53
N PHE A 12 35.30 -10.35 0.32
CA PHE A 12 35.41 -11.74 0.73
C PHE A 12 35.90 -11.92 2.18
N VAL A 13 36.49 -10.87 2.77
CA VAL A 13 37.10 -10.91 4.11
C VAL A 13 36.15 -10.35 5.19
N ALA A 14 35.17 -9.53 4.81
CA ALA A 14 34.19 -8.98 5.76
C ALA A 14 33.08 -9.97 6.16
N PHE A 15 32.89 -11.07 5.42
CA PHE A 15 31.82 -12.04 5.69
C PHE A 15 32.22 -13.18 6.63
N THR A 16 33.51 -13.31 6.95
CA THR A 16 34.01 -14.28 7.94
C THR A 16 33.77 -13.83 9.39
N ILE A 17 33.34 -12.58 9.61
CA ILE A 17 33.18 -12.00 10.96
C ILE A 17 31.77 -12.20 11.54
N VAL A 18 30.76 -12.56 10.75
CA VAL A 18 29.42 -12.90 11.29
C VAL A 18 29.34 -14.36 11.76
N THR A 19 30.34 -15.19 11.43
CA THR A 19 30.44 -16.59 11.88
C THR A 19 30.95 -16.75 13.32
N LEU A 20 31.16 -15.66 14.05
CA LEU A 20 31.78 -15.65 15.40
C LEU A 20 30.91 -15.08 16.53
N CYS A 21 29.62 -14.83 16.30
CA CYS A 21 28.72 -14.33 17.36
C CYS A 21 27.94 -15.41 18.12
N PHE A 22 28.27 -16.70 17.99
CA PHE A 22 27.67 -17.80 18.79
C PHE A 22 28.70 -18.62 19.60
N SER A 23 29.74 -17.97 20.13
CA SER A 23 30.67 -18.62 21.06
C SER A 23 31.13 -17.67 22.16
N TYR A 24 30.25 -17.43 23.13
CA TYR A 24 30.63 -17.04 24.48
C TYR A 24 29.99 -17.99 25.49
N SER A 25 30.74 -19.01 25.90
CA SER A 25 30.84 -19.41 27.30
C SER A 25 32.11 -20.24 27.49
N CYS A 26 33.01 -19.74 28.33
CA CYS A 26 34.27 -20.37 28.73
C CYS A 26 34.05 -20.97 30.13
N SER A 27 34.14 -22.29 30.31
CA SER A 27 35.18 -23.04 31.04
C SER A 27 34.50 -24.35 31.50
N LYS A 28 35.11 -25.54 31.57
CA LYS A 28 36.37 -25.97 32.22
C LYS A 28 36.70 -27.40 31.69
N LYS A 29 37.97 -27.82 31.73
CA LYS A 29 38.42 -29.20 31.47
C LYS A 29 38.24 -30.12 32.69
N GLU A 30 38.33 -31.44 32.43
CA GLU A 30 38.34 -32.65 33.33
C GLU A 30 36.94 -33.26 33.58
N ASP A 31 36.65 -34.56 33.48
CA ASP A 31 37.43 -35.81 33.38
C ASP A 31 36.66 -36.88 32.56
N GLU A 32 37.38 -37.88 32.04
CA GLU A 32 36.80 -39.09 31.45
C GLU A 32 35.98 -39.88 32.50
N GLN A 33 34.66 -39.89 32.35
CA GLN A 33 33.79 -40.87 32.98
C GLN A 33 32.88 -41.48 31.92
N GLU A 34 32.92 -42.81 31.81
CA GLU A 34 31.94 -43.61 31.07
C GLU A 34 30.52 -43.21 31.50
N GLN A 35 29.80 -42.53 30.62
CA GLN A 35 28.41 -42.20 30.85
C GLN A 35 27.53 -43.42 30.58
N ILE A 36 26.95 -43.93 31.65
CA ILE A 36 25.74 -44.76 31.63
C ILE A 36 24.66 -43.98 30.86
N ILE A 37 24.30 -44.46 29.67
CA ILE A 37 23.22 -43.90 28.84
C ILE A 37 21.91 -44.01 29.62
N ARG A 38 21.48 -42.91 30.24
CA ARG A 38 20.12 -42.79 30.78
C ARG A 38 19.14 -42.62 29.62
N ASP A 39 18.05 -43.37 29.65
CA ASP A 39 16.95 -43.28 28.70
C ASP A 39 16.19 -41.94 28.90
N ASN A 40 16.73 -40.85 28.34
CA ASN A 40 16.33 -39.47 28.65
C ASN A 40 15.32 -38.89 27.62
N THR A 41 14.36 -39.71 27.18
CA THR A 41 13.30 -39.34 26.22
C THR A 41 12.36 -38.22 26.69
N ALA A 42 12.51 -37.70 27.92
CA ALA A 42 11.69 -36.62 28.45
C ALA A 42 11.93 -35.26 27.75
N ASN A 43 13.13 -35.03 27.22
CA ASN A 43 13.57 -33.73 26.71
C ASN A 43 13.62 -33.63 25.18
N VAL A 44 13.42 -34.74 24.46
CA VAL A 44 13.41 -34.77 22.99
C VAL A 44 12.27 -35.63 22.47
N LYS A 45 11.50 -35.10 21.51
CA LYS A 45 10.37 -35.81 20.89
C LYS A 45 10.43 -35.70 19.37
N PRO A 46 10.13 -36.77 18.61
CA PRO A 46 10.04 -36.68 17.17
C PRO A 46 8.78 -35.92 16.75
N GLU A 47 8.84 -35.15 15.65
CA GLU A 47 7.64 -34.56 15.02
C GLU A 47 6.75 -35.65 14.39
N SER A 48 7.34 -36.75 13.93
CA SER A 48 6.64 -37.92 13.38
C SER A 48 7.35 -39.21 13.79
N ALA A 49 6.59 -40.24 14.16
CA ALA A 49 7.12 -41.58 14.42
C ALA A 49 7.34 -42.40 13.14
N SER A 50 6.84 -41.92 12.00
CA SER A 50 6.98 -42.54 10.69
C SER A 50 7.76 -41.63 9.75
N VAL A 51 8.80 -42.16 9.12
CA VAL A 51 9.69 -41.40 8.22
C VAL A 51 10.02 -42.22 6.98
N LEU A 52 10.44 -41.52 5.92
CA LEU A 52 10.98 -42.15 4.72
C LEU A 52 12.52 -42.17 4.80
N SER A 53 13.14 -43.19 4.22
CA SER A 53 14.58 -43.10 3.90
C SER A 53 14.83 -41.85 3.03
N PHE A 54 15.94 -41.16 3.27
CA PHE A 54 16.29 -39.86 2.65
C PHE A 54 15.39 -38.67 3.03
N GLN A 55 14.44 -38.83 3.96
CA GLN A 55 13.69 -37.71 4.50
C GLN A 55 14.51 -36.92 5.51
N VAL A 56 14.30 -35.60 5.56
CA VAL A 56 14.71 -34.81 6.71
C VAL A 56 13.69 -34.96 7.84
N ALA A 57 14.13 -35.56 8.93
CA ALA A 57 13.32 -35.76 10.13
C ALA A 57 13.66 -34.69 11.17
N ASN A 58 12.63 -34.25 11.90
CA ASN A 58 12.72 -33.21 12.91
C ASN A 58 12.43 -33.77 14.31
N LEU A 59 13.13 -33.19 15.28
CA LEU A 59 13.02 -33.45 16.70
C LEU A 59 12.73 -32.12 17.42
N VAL A 60 11.73 -32.12 18.28
CA VAL A 60 11.43 -31.01 19.19
C VAL A 60 12.16 -31.23 20.50
N VAL A 61 12.99 -30.26 20.89
CA VAL A 61 13.82 -30.32 22.10
C VAL A 61 13.41 -29.26 23.14
N LYS A 62 13.59 -29.59 24.43
CA LYS A 62 13.34 -28.68 25.56
C LYS A 62 14.64 -28.41 26.34
N GLY A 63 15.08 -27.14 26.36
CA GLY A 63 16.22 -26.66 27.16
C GLY A 63 17.60 -27.00 26.57
N GLY A 64 18.62 -26.24 26.99
CA GLY A 64 20.04 -26.23 26.54
C GLY A 64 20.49 -27.31 25.56
N PHE A 65 20.81 -26.90 24.33
CA PHE A 65 21.28 -27.77 23.25
C PHE A 65 22.53 -27.22 22.57
N THR A 66 23.36 -28.13 22.07
CA THR A 66 24.48 -27.81 21.20
C THR A 66 24.03 -27.70 19.74
N SER A 67 24.87 -27.11 18.89
CA SER A 67 24.59 -26.94 17.46
C SER A 67 24.67 -28.24 16.67
N LEU A 68 25.31 -29.29 17.22
CA LEU A 68 25.59 -30.55 16.55
C LEU A 68 25.64 -31.69 17.57
N TYR A 69 24.95 -32.78 17.26
CA TYR A 69 25.09 -34.08 17.90
C TYR A 69 25.48 -35.13 16.87
N LYS A 70 26.22 -36.14 17.34
CA LYS A 70 26.50 -37.35 16.58
C LYS A 70 25.63 -38.48 17.14
N GLY A 71 25.12 -39.31 16.24
CA GLY A 71 24.30 -40.45 16.63
C GLY A 71 24.38 -41.59 15.62
N THR A 72 23.57 -42.60 15.85
CA THR A 72 23.36 -43.72 14.92
C THR A 72 21.88 -43.93 14.65
N PHE A 73 21.54 -44.27 13.41
CA PHE A 73 20.19 -44.63 12.99
C PHE A 73 20.22 -45.97 12.27
N GLY A 74 19.62 -47.01 12.85
CA GLY A 74 19.65 -48.35 12.26
C GLY A 74 21.07 -48.90 12.05
N GLY A 75 22.01 -48.50 12.93
CA GLY A 75 23.44 -48.85 12.85
C GLY A 75 24.29 -47.97 11.92
N GLN A 76 23.69 -47.02 11.18
CA GLN A 76 24.41 -46.06 10.34
C GLN A 76 24.72 -44.77 11.10
N PRO A 77 25.91 -44.16 10.96
CA PRO A 77 26.21 -42.88 11.60
C PRO A 77 25.34 -41.75 11.01
N VAL A 78 24.84 -40.87 11.87
CA VAL A 78 24.03 -39.70 11.48
C VAL A 78 24.47 -38.43 12.23
N ASP A 79 24.42 -37.31 11.52
CA ASP A 79 24.63 -35.97 12.06
C ASP A 79 23.27 -35.34 12.36
N ILE A 80 23.10 -34.87 13.60
CA ILE A 80 21.88 -34.21 14.07
C ILE A 80 22.23 -32.75 14.36
N ARG A 81 21.60 -31.80 13.67
CA ARG A 81 21.97 -30.39 13.73
C ARG A 81 20.83 -29.52 14.22
N LEU A 82 21.19 -28.45 14.92
CA LEU A 82 20.24 -27.40 15.27
C LEU A 82 19.75 -26.70 14.00
N SER A 83 18.44 -26.72 13.81
CA SER A 83 17.76 -26.21 12.61
C SER A 83 16.67 -25.17 12.93
N GLY A 84 16.48 -24.88 14.22
CA GLY A 84 15.66 -23.79 14.74
C GLY A 84 15.79 -23.68 16.26
N ASP A 85 15.13 -22.70 16.87
CA ASP A 85 15.27 -22.39 18.31
C ASP A 85 14.99 -23.56 19.25
N THR A 86 14.16 -24.53 18.84
CA THR A 86 13.83 -25.74 19.62
C THR A 86 13.77 -26.98 18.74
N THR A 87 14.42 -26.93 17.56
CA THR A 87 14.31 -27.98 16.56
C THR A 87 15.71 -28.50 16.20
N LEU A 88 15.91 -29.79 16.41
CA LEU A 88 17.02 -30.52 15.81
C LEU A 88 16.51 -31.26 14.58
N SER A 89 17.32 -31.34 13.54
CA SER A 89 17.01 -32.11 12.34
C SER A 89 18.13 -33.09 12.02
N PHE A 90 17.80 -34.16 11.31
CA PHE A 90 18.78 -35.08 10.72
C PHE A 90 18.25 -35.67 9.41
N LEU A 91 19.15 -36.15 8.56
CA LEU A 91 18.79 -36.89 7.35
C LEU A 91 18.66 -38.38 7.67
N VAL A 92 17.51 -38.98 7.37
CA VAL A 92 17.30 -40.42 7.53
C VAL A 92 18.15 -41.17 6.49
N PRO A 93 19.08 -42.04 6.90
CA PRO A 93 19.96 -42.76 5.97
C PRO A 93 19.19 -43.83 5.17
N ASP A 94 19.82 -44.37 4.13
CA ASP A 94 19.25 -45.51 3.38
C ASP A 94 19.29 -46.78 4.25
N VAL A 95 18.18 -47.06 4.91
CA VAL A 95 17.98 -48.29 5.68
C VAL A 95 16.81 -49.10 5.11
N ALA A 96 16.76 -50.39 5.47
CA ALA A 96 15.65 -51.26 5.10
C ALA A 96 14.32 -50.78 5.72
N GLU A 97 13.20 -51.13 5.11
CA GLU A 97 11.89 -50.83 5.69
C GLU A 97 11.70 -51.57 7.01
N GLY A 98 11.07 -50.93 7.99
CA GLY A 98 10.84 -51.50 9.32
C GLY A 98 11.17 -50.54 10.46
N LYS A 99 11.32 -51.08 11.66
CA LYS A 99 11.61 -50.28 12.86
C LYS A 99 13.10 -50.07 13.04
N HIS A 100 13.51 -48.81 13.17
CA HIS A 100 14.89 -48.41 13.43
C HIS A 100 14.95 -47.46 14.61
N VAL A 101 16.07 -47.48 15.33
CA VAL A 101 16.31 -46.61 16.48
C VAL A 101 17.32 -45.54 16.10
N LEU A 102 16.94 -44.28 16.34
CA LEU A 102 17.86 -43.16 16.44
C LEU A 102 18.44 -43.16 17.86
N GLU A 103 19.75 -43.25 18.00
CA GLU A 103 20.47 -43.20 19.28
C GLU A 103 21.52 -42.09 19.23
N PHE A 104 21.45 -41.17 20.19
CA PHE A 104 22.38 -40.05 20.34
C PHE A 104 22.34 -39.52 21.78
N GLU A 105 23.18 -38.52 22.08
CA GLU A 105 23.38 -37.99 23.44
C GLU A 105 22.09 -37.64 24.19
N LEU A 106 21.08 -37.09 23.50
CA LEU A 106 19.82 -36.68 24.15
C LEU A 106 18.78 -37.79 24.29
N GLY A 107 19.00 -38.97 23.70
CA GLY A 107 18.12 -40.12 23.92
C GLY A 107 18.03 -41.11 22.76
N ARG A 108 17.08 -42.05 22.92
CA ARG A 108 16.79 -43.14 21.98
C ARG A 108 15.35 -43.03 21.47
N ILE A 109 15.16 -42.96 20.16
CA ILE A 109 13.85 -42.75 19.52
C ILE A 109 13.62 -43.83 18.47
N THR A 110 12.51 -44.55 18.56
CA THR A 110 12.13 -45.56 17.57
C THR A 110 11.29 -44.95 16.47
N TYR A 111 11.68 -45.20 15.22
CA TYR A 111 11.00 -44.79 14.01
C TYR A 111 10.51 -46.00 13.21
N THR A 112 9.38 -45.83 12.53
CA THR A 112 8.96 -46.73 11.45
C THR A 112 9.42 -46.13 10.12
N VAL A 113 10.23 -46.87 9.37
CA VAL A 113 10.83 -46.41 8.11
C VAL A 113 10.22 -47.14 6.93
N THR A 114 9.84 -46.40 5.90
CA THR A 114 9.48 -46.93 4.58
C THR A 114 10.36 -46.29 3.49
N LYS A 115 10.42 -46.88 2.29
CA LYS A 115 11.19 -46.30 1.18
C LYS A 115 10.32 -45.41 0.29
N PRO A 116 10.86 -44.29 -0.22
CA PRO A 116 10.15 -43.49 -1.22
C PRO A 116 9.95 -44.29 -2.51
N GLN A 117 8.80 -44.13 -3.15
CA GLN A 117 8.50 -44.77 -4.44
C GLN A 117 9.03 -43.90 -5.58
N VAL A 118 9.98 -44.42 -6.36
CA VAL A 118 10.52 -43.74 -7.55
C VAL A 118 10.29 -44.65 -8.75
N THR A 119 9.42 -44.22 -9.67
CA THR A 119 9.08 -45.01 -10.87
C THR A 119 10.22 -44.99 -11.91
N ASP A 120 10.90 -43.84 -12.10
CA ASP A 120 12.07 -43.70 -12.97
C ASP A 120 12.91 -42.45 -12.59
N PRO A 121 14.16 -42.61 -12.10
CA PRO A 121 15.05 -41.48 -11.79
C PRO A 121 15.40 -40.58 -12.99
N ASN A 122 15.48 -41.10 -14.21
CA ASN A 122 15.79 -40.28 -15.39
C ASN A 122 14.57 -39.47 -15.86
N LYS A 123 13.37 -39.99 -15.61
CA LYS A 123 12.13 -39.25 -15.85
C LYS A 123 11.99 -38.06 -14.90
N LEU A 124 12.44 -38.20 -13.65
CA LEU A 124 12.35 -37.13 -12.65
C LEU A 124 12.94 -35.80 -13.13
N ILE A 125 14.21 -35.78 -13.57
CA ILE A 125 14.85 -34.54 -14.01
C ILE A 125 14.17 -33.95 -15.26
N THR A 126 13.66 -34.82 -16.13
CA THR A 126 12.97 -34.42 -17.36
C THR A 126 11.63 -33.75 -17.03
N ASP A 127 10.84 -34.36 -16.14
CA ASP A 127 9.55 -33.83 -15.68
C ASP A 127 9.75 -32.50 -14.93
N MET A 128 10.78 -32.41 -14.08
CA MET A 128 11.07 -31.19 -13.33
C MET A 128 11.54 -30.04 -14.23
N VAL A 129 12.37 -30.30 -15.24
CA VAL A 129 12.78 -29.28 -16.22
C VAL A 129 11.61 -28.83 -17.07
N ALA A 130 10.76 -29.76 -17.53
CA ALA A 130 9.57 -29.43 -18.29
C ALA A 130 8.60 -28.56 -17.47
N ASN A 131 8.42 -28.88 -16.18
CA ASN A 131 7.61 -28.07 -15.27
C ASN A 131 8.20 -26.67 -15.08
N LEU A 132 9.52 -26.57 -14.86
CA LEU A 132 10.20 -25.28 -14.74
C LEU A 132 10.02 -24.42 -16.00
N ASP A 133 10.21 -25.00 -17.19
CA ASP A 133 10.03 -24.27 -18.44
C ASP A 133 8.59 -23.79 -18.63
N ALA A 134 7.60 -24.61 -18.25
CA ALA A 134 6.20 -24.19 -18.23
C ALA A 134 5.93 -23.05 -17.24
N GLN A 135 6.59 -23.04 -16.07
CA GLN A 135 6.47 -21.97 -15.08
C GLN A 135 7.16 -20.68 -15.53
N ILE A 136 8.37 -20.76 -16.10
CA ILE A 136 9.10 -19.61 -16.65
C ILE A 136 8.27 -18.94 -17.75
N ASN A 137 7.64 -19.72 -18.63
CA ASN A 137 6.81 -19.19 -19.71
C ASN A 137 5.54 -18.46 -19.22
N LYS A 138 5.14 -18.68 -17.96
CA LYS A 138 4.01 -17.98 -17.33
C LYS A 138 4.44 -16.70 -16.59
N LEU A 139 5.74 -16.49 -16.37
CA LEU A 139 6.22 -15.29 -15.68
C LEU A 139 6.08 -14.07 -16.60
N PRO A 140 5.61 -12.92 -16.07
CA PRO A 140 5.60 -11.68 -16.82
C PRO A 140 7.03 -11.21 -17.10
N VAL A 141 7.28 -10.81 -18.33
CA VAL A 141 8.57 -10.23 -18.74
C VAL A 141 8.31 -8.91 -19.45
N THR A 142 7.93 -7.89 -18.67
CA THR A 142 7.59 -6.55 -19.18
C THR A 142 8.64 -5.50 -18.83
N THR A 143 9.60 -5.84 -17.96
CA THR A 143 10.67 -4.95 -17.51
C THR A 143 12.04 -5.61 -17.62
N THR A 144 13.12 -4.83 -17.67
CA THR A 144 14.49 -5.34 -17.65
C THR A 144 14.78 -6.17 -16.39
N GLU A 145 14.29 -5.72 -15.23
CA GLU A 145 14.41 -6.47 -13.96
C GLU A 145 13.83 -7.89 -14.09
N GLN A 146 12.62 -8.01 -14.65
CA GLN A 146 11.98 -9.32 -14.85
C GLN A 146 12.70 -10.17 -15.90
N GLN A 147 13.26 -9.54 -16.94
CA GLN A 147 14.04 -10.25 -17.95
C GLN A 147 15.32 -10.84 -17.37
N ASP A 148 15.99 -10.10 -16.49
CA ASP A 148 17.19 -10.54 -15.78
C ASP A 148 16.85 -11.68 -14.79
N GLU A 149 15.74 -11.57 -14.05
CA GLU A 149 15.24 -12.64 -13.17
C GLU A 149 15.00 -13.96 -13.94
N VAL A 150 14.38 -13.88 -15.12
CA VAL A 150 14.15 -15.05 -15.99
C VAL A 150 15.46 -15.60 -16.54
N ASN A 151 16.40 -14.75 -16.94
CA ASN A 151 17.70 -15.17 -17.46
C ASN A 151 18.53 -15.88 -16.38
N ASP A 152 18.48 -15.41 -15.15
CA ASP A 152 19.16 -16.05 -14.01
C ASP A 152 18.60 -17.44 -13.72
N ILE A 153 17.27 -17.62 -13.78
CA ILE A 153 16.65 -18.94 -13.64
C ILE A 153 17.12 -19.87 -14.76
N LYS A 154 17.15 -19.38 -16.01
CA LYS A 154 17.60 -20.16 -17.17
C LYS A 154 19.08 -20.55 -17.07
N ALA A 155 19.95 -19.65 -16.63
CA ALA A 155 21.37 -19.92 -16.42
C ALA A 155 21.57 -21.01 -15.37
N TYR A 156 20.90 -20.88 -14.22
CA TYR A 156 20.98 -21.85 -13.14
C TYR A 156 20.41 -23.23 -13.55
N LYS A 157 19.33 -23.26 -14.33
CA LYS A 157 18.78 -24.50 -14.91
C LYS A 157 19.85 -25.29 -15.68
N GLN A 158 20.70 -24.61 -16.45
CA GLN A 158 21.79 -25.24 -17.21
C GLN A 158 22.89 -25.80 -16.29
N GLU A 159 23.24 -25.08 -15.22
CA GLU A 159 24.20 -25.57 -14.24
C GLU A 159 23.73 -26.85 -13.54
N VAL A 160 22.44 -26.89 -13.16
CA VAL A 160 21.90 -28.09 -12.51
C VAL A 160 21.77 -29.26 -13.49
N LEU A 161 21.34 -29.02 -14.72
CA LEU A 161 21.34 -30.07 -15.76
C LEU A 161 22.73 -30.67 -15.97
N LYS A 162 23.76 -29.81 -16.01
CA LYS A 162 25.15 -30.25 -16.11
C LYS A 162 25.57 -31.11 -14.91
N LEU A 163 25.24 -30.68 -13.69
CA LEU A 163 25.53 -31.41 -12.46
C LEU A 163 24.81 -32.76 -12.45
N TYR A 164 23.50 -32.80 -12.71
CA TYR A 164 22.71 -34.02 -12.71
C TYR A 164 23.21 -35.04 -13.75
N ASN A 165 23.57 -34.56 -14.94
CA ASN A 165 24.11 -35.43 -15.99
C ASN A 165 25.50 -36.00 -15.66
N SER A 166 26.25 -35.36 -14.76
CA SER A 166 27.54 -35.87 -14.29
C SER A 166 27.43 -36.97 -13.23
N LEU A 167 26.24 -37.19 -12.66
CA LEU A 167 25.99 -38.19 -11.62
C LEU A 167 25.97 -39.62 -12.17
N THR A 168 26.46 -40.57 -11.37
CA THR A 168 26.31 -42.01 -11.65
C THR A 168 24.86 -42.46 -11.53
N ALA A 169 24.52 -43.63 -12.06
CA ALA A 169 23.16 -44.18 -11.96
C ALA A 169 22.67 -44.30 -10.51
N GLU A 170 23.55 -44.72 -9.59
CA GLU A 170 23.23 -44.84 -8.17
C GLU A 170 23.01 -43.46 -7.52
N GLN A 171 23.83 -42.46 -7.87
CA GLN A 171 23.63 -41.09 -7.40
C GLN A 171 22.33 -40.49 -7.94
N LYS A 172 21.98 -40.75 -9.21
CA LYS A 172 20.68 -40.32 -9.77
C LYS A 172 19.51 -40.96 -9.03
N ARG A 173 19.62 -42.25 -8.69
CA ARG A 173 18.62 -42.98 -7.89
C ARG A 173 18.44 -42.37 -6.49
N GLN A 174 19.55 -42.13 -5.78
CA GLN A 174 19.52 -41.47 -4.45
C GLN A 174 18.94 -40.06 -4.51
N THR A 175 19.25 -39.31 -5.57
CA THR A 175 18.67 -37.98 -5.82
C THR A 175 17.16 -38.04 -5.95
N ALA A 176 16.66 -39.03 -6.69
CA ALA A 176 15.23 -39.20 -6.88
C ALA A 176 14.50 -39.61 -5.58
N TYR A 177 15.11 -40.47 -4.76
CA TYR A 177 14.54 -40.79 -3.44
C TYR A 177 14.51 -39.58 -2.50
N PHE A 178 15.57 -38.77 -2.49
CA PHE A 178 15.59 -37.54 -1.70
C PHE A 178 14.50 -36.55 -2.15
N TYR A 179 14.30 -36.37 -3.46
CA TYR A 179 13.21 -35.53 -3.97
C TYR A 179 11.86 -36.04 -3.48
N GLU A 180 11.55 -37.31 -3.73
CA GLU A 180 10.26 -37.90 -3.38
C GLU A 180 9.96 -37.82 -1.87
N ALA A 181 10.99 -37.99 -1.03
CA ALA A 181 10.85 -37.91 0.42
C ALA A 181 10.57 -36.50 0.94
N ASN A 182 10.99 -35.44 0.23
CA ASN A 182 10.96 -34.07 0.75
C ASN A 182 10.13 -33.08 -0.08
N LYS A 183 9.66 -33.45 -1.29
CA LYS A 183 8.94 -32.54 -2.21
C LYS A 183 7.64 -31.96 -1.65
N GLY A 184 6.99 -32.64 -0.71
CA GLY A 184 5.67 -32.23 -0.17
C GLY A 184 5.69 -30.81 0.41
N VAL A 185 6.77 -30.45 1.09
CA VAL A 185 6.98 -29.13 1.71
C VAL A 185 7.05 -28.00 0.68
N PHE A 186 7.60 -28.29 -0.50
CA PHE A 186 7.80 -27.29 -1.56
C PHE A 186 6.58 -27.18 -2.46
N ARG A 187 5.89 -28.31 -2.71
CA ARG A 187 4.62 -28.34 -3.45
C ARG A 187 3.51 -27.57 -2.74
N GLN A 188 3.50 -27.57 -1.41
CA GLN A 188 2.51 -26.80 -0.64
C GLN A 188 2.60 -25.31 -0.95
N PHE A 189 3.80 -24.71 -0.95
CA PHE A 189 3.97 -23.30 -1.31
C PHE A 189 3.58 -23.01 -2.76
N MET A 190 4.05 -23.82 -3.71
CA MET A 190 3.68 -23.65 -5.12
C MET A 190 2.16 -23.68 -5.31
N SER A 191 1.49 -24.66 -4.71
CA SER A 191 0.04 -24.78 -4.78
C SER A 191 -0.62 -23.52 -4.22
N GLN A 192 -0.19 -23.02 -3.06
CA GLN A 192 -0.78 -21.81 -2.46
C GLN A 192 -0.58 -20.58 -3.34
N VAL A 193 0.58 -20.41 -3.98
CA VAL A 193 0.80 -19.30 -4.92
C VAL A 193 -0.08 -19.43 -6.16
N TYR A 194 -0.07 -20.60 -6.81
CA TYR A 194 -0.77 -20.77 -8.08
C TYR A 194 -2.29 -20.93 -7.93
N THR A 195 -2.79 -21.30 -6.76
CA THR A 195 -4.21 -21.31 -6.44
C THR A 195 -4.71 -19.92 -6.03
N ASN A 196 -3.93 -19.19 -5.23
CA ASN A 196 -4.44 -17.93 -4.65
C ASN A 196 -4.13 -16.70 -5.51
N LEU A 197 -3.15 -16.78 -6.42
CA LEU A 197 -2.68 -15.66 -7.26
C LEU A 197 -2.84 -16.00 -8.75
N ASP A 198 -4.04 -15.77 -9.29
CA ASP A 198 -4.45 -16.13 -10.67
C ASP A 198 -3.86 -15.26 -11.81
N GLY A 199 -2.54 -15.01 -11.84
CA GLY A 199 -1.87 -14.64 -13.10
C GLY A 199 -0.68 -13.67 -13.07
N PRO A 200 -0.13 -13.35 -14.27
CA PRO A 200 1.14 -12.64 -14.45
C PRO A 200 1.10 -11.15 -14.08
N THR A 201 -0.07 -10.59 -13.77
CA THR A 201 -0.23 -9.23 -13.21
C THR A 201 -1.25 -9.26 -12.07
N SER A 202 -1.06 -10.20 -11.16
CA SER A 202 -1.22 -10.16 -9.71
C SER A 202 -2.17 -9.26 -8.91
N LEU A 203 -2.73 -8.17 -9.46
CA LEU A 203 -3.90 -7.55 -8.87
C LEU A 203 -5.18 -8.24 -9.34
N ARG A 204 -5.20 -8.96 -10.47
CA ARG A 204 -6.39 -9.66 -10.94
C ARG A 204 -6.52 -11.05 -10.33
N GLN A 205 -7.17 -11.15 -9.18
CA GLN A 205 -7.57 -12.43 -8.58
C GLN A 205 -8.98 -12.79 -9.03
N SER A 206 -9.17 -14.01 -9.56
CA SER A 206 -10.44 -14.39 -10.21
C SER A 206 -11.56 -14.62 -9.20
N GLU A 207 -11.23 -15.15 -8.02
CA GLU A 207 -12.17 -15.47 -6.94
C GLU A 207 -12.49 -14.29 -6.01
N CYS A 208 -11.74 -13.18 -6.09
CA CYS A 208 -12.01 -12.04 -5.22
C CYS A 208 -13.24 -11.23 -5.66
N PRO A 209 -14.10 -10.80 -4.72
CA PRO A 209 -15.29 -10.01 -5.03
C PRO A 209 -14.92 -8.71 -5.76
N ARG A 210 -15.62 -8.39 -6.85
CA ARG A 210 -15.43 -7.16 -7.62
C ARG A 210 -16.53 -6.12 -7.41
N VAL A 211 -17.25 -6.26 -6.30
CA VAL A 211 -18.40 -5.40 -5.95
C VAL A 211 -17.95 -4.00 -5.52
N ASP A 212 -16.81 -3.90 -4.84
CA ASP A 212 -16.21 -2.64 -4.39
C ASP A 212 -14.69 -2.84 -4.15
N PHE A 213 -13.93 -1.74 -4.05
CA PHE A 213 -12.48 -1.84 -3.86
C PHE A 213 -12.12 -2.49 -2.53
N LYS A 214 -12.75 -2.08 -1.43
CA LYS A 214 -12.40 -2.59 -0.10
C LYS A 214 -12.50 -4.12 -0.06
N SER A 215 -13.60 -4.69 -0.53
CA SER A 215 -13.85 -6.13 -0.57
C SER A 215 -12.81 -6.86 -1.43
N PHE A 216 -12.53 -6.32 -2.62
CA PHE A 216 -11.54 -6.88 -3.54
C PHE A 216 -10.12 -6.93 -2.94
N TYR A 217 -9.65 -5.80 -2.44
CA TYR A 217 -8.32 -5.68 -1.88
C TYR A 217 -8.18 -6.40 -0.53
N SER A 218 -9.26 -6.52 0.25
CA SER A 218 -9.24 -7.34 1.48
C SER A 218 -9.05 -8.82 1.17
N CYS A 219 -9.79 -9.35 0.18
CA CYS A 219 -9.57 -10.71 -0.30
C CYS A 219 -8.15 -10.90 -0.85
N THR A 220 -7.66 -9.92 -1.62
CA THR A 220 -6.28 -9.93 -2.14
C THR A 220 -5.25 -9.95 -1.01
N ALA A 221 -5.48 -9.19 0.06
CA ALA A 221 -4.61 -9.16 1.24
C ALA A 221 -4.56 -10.54 1.94
N ASP A 222 -5.70 -11.22 2.11
CA ASP A 222 -5.75 -12.56 2.71
C ASP A 222 -5.04 -13.62 1.87
N ASN A 223 -5.24 -13.57 0.55
CA ASN A 223 -4.56 -14.47 -0.39
C ASN A 223 -3.03 -14.25 -0.36
N LEU A 224 -2.58 -12.99 -0.37
CA LEU A 224 -1.17 -12.65 -0.21
C LEU A 224 -0.62 -13.04 1.17
N ALA A 225 -1.39 -12.88 2.24
CA ALA A 225 -0.99 -13.28 3.59
C ALA A 225 -0.75 -14.80 3.66
N THR A 226 -1.66 -15.58 3.07
CA THR A 226 -1.57 -17.04 2.99
C THR A 226 -0.33 -17.47 2.19
N SER A 227 -0.10 -16.87 1.02
CA SER A 227 1.11 -17.13 0.23
C SER A 227 2.40 -16.71 0.95
N ALA A 228 2.37 -15.61 1.71
CA ALA A 228 3.53 -15.16 2.50
C ALA A 228 3.87 -16.14 3.63
N ILE A 229 2.87 -16.65 4.34
CA ILE A 229 3.05 -17.69 5.38
C ILE A 229 3.59 -18.98 4.75
N ALA A 230 3.04 -19.39 3.60
CA ALA A 230 3.51 -20.57 2.89
C ALA A 230 4.98 -20.42 2.45
N LEU A 231 5.36 -19.26 1.90
CA LEU A 231 6.74 -18.99 1.52
C LEU A 231 7.68 -18.98 2.74
N LYS A 232 7.25 -18.39 3.85
CA LYS A 232 8.01 -18.40 5.11
C LYS A 232 8.30 -19.83 5.55
N ASN A 233 7.29 -20.70 5.53
CA ASN A 233 7.43 -22.09 5.95
C ASN A 233 8.36 -22.86 5.00
N SER A 234 8.18 -22.75 3.68
CA SER A 234 9.08 -23.40 2.72
C SER A 234 10.51 -22.85 2.78
N SER A 235 10.68 -21.55 3.03
CA SER A 235 12.00 -20.92 3.24
C SER A 235 12.68 -21.46 4.49
N LYS A 236 11.93 -21.61 5.59
CA LYS A 236 12.44 -22.22 6.83
C LYS A 236 12.93 -23.64 6.57
N GLU A 237 12.12 -24.47 5.93
CA GLU A 237 12.49 -25.86 5.64
C GLU A 237 13.69 -25.94 4.68
N PHE A 238 13.77 -25.07 3.68
CA PHE A 238 14.95 -24.96 2.82
C PHE A 238 16.22 -24.61 3.63
N LEU A 239 16.13 -23.63 4.53
CA LEU A 239 17.25 -23.27 5.41
C LEU A 239 17.66 -24.43 6.33
N LYS A 240 16.71 -25.26 6.79
CA LYS A 240 17.02 -26.49 7.53
C LYS A 240 17.81 -27.49 6.67
N LEU A 241 17.41 -27.69 5.41
CA LEU A 241 18.15 -28.57 4.48
C LEU A 241 19.59 -28.07 4.29
N MET A 242 19.78 -26.76 4.15
CA MET A 242 21.11 -26.13 4.03
C MET A 242 21.95 -26.29 5.29
N ALA A 243 21.34 -26.17 6.48
CA ALA A 243 22.01 -26.37 7.76
C ALA A 243 22.50 -27.82 7.93
N LEU A 244 21.68 -28.80 7.56
CA LEU A 244 22.00 -30.22 7.61
C LEU A 244 23.18 -30.62 6.74
N ALA A 245 23.27 -29.98 5.59
CA ALA A 245 24.40 -30.13 4.71
C ALA A 245 25.72 -29.58 5.25
N GLY A 246 25.68 -28.76 6.31
CA GLY A 246 26.85 -28.09 6.87
C GLY A 246 27.45 -27.01 5.97
N ILE A 247 26.61 -26.44 5.12
CA ILE A 247 26.98 -25.54 4.04
C ILE A 247 26.42 -24.16 4.42
N SER A 248 27.19 -23.44 5.24
CA SER A 248 26.82 -22.09 5.71
C SER A 248 27.12 -20.98 4.67
N ALA A 249 27.61 -21.31 3.48
CA ALA A 249 28.25 -20.33 2.58
C ALA A 249 27.78 -20.31 1.10
N TYR A 250 26.73 -21.04 0.70
CA TYR A 250 26.62 -21.45 -0.71
C TYR A 250 25.26 -21.23 -1.38
N LEU A 251 24.81 -19.97 -1.43
CA LEU A 251 23.73 -19.54 -2.34
C LEU A 251 24.27 -18.99 -3.68
N ALA A 252 25.60 -19.05 -3.91
CA ALA A 252 26.19 -18.65 -5.19
C ALA A 252 26.07 -19.78 -6.25
N PRO A 253 25.74 -19.47 -7.52
CA PRO A 253 25.66 -20.45 -8.61
C PRO A 253 26.95 -21.28 -8.79
N ALA A 254 28.11 -20.62 -8.69
CA ALA A 254 29.43 -21.24 -8.90
C ALA A 254 29.84 -22.29 -7.85
N SER A 255 29.16 -22.36 -6.70
CA SER A 255 29.56 -23.25 -5.60
C SER A 255 28.97 -24.65 -5.63
N PHE A 256 27.95 -24.91 -6.44
CA PHE A 256 27.33 -26.24 -6.54
C PHE A 256 28.22 -27.28 -7.23
N GLY A 257 29.34 -26.86 -7.84
CA GLY A 257 30.30 -27.74 -8.51
C GLY A 257 31.42 -28.31 -7.64
N LEU A 258 31.51 -27.94 -6.35
CA LEU A 258 32.65 -28.31 -5.50
C LEU A 258 32.19 -28.99 -4.20
N SER A 259 31.89 -30.28 -4.26
CA SER A 259 32.22 -31.24 -3.17
C SER A 259 31.81 -32.65 -3.53
N ALA A 260 32.79 -33.55 -3.52
CA ALA A 260 32.60 -34.98 -3.69
C ALA A 260 32.31 -35.62 -2.32
N ILE A 261 31.37 -36.57 -2.31
CA ILE A 261 31.02 -37.54 -1.24
C ILE A 261 29.70 -37.23 -0.48
N SER A 262 28.77 -38.21 -0.60
CA SER A 262 27.45 -38.45 0.04
C SER A 262 26.55 -37.29 0.49
N THR A 263 26.98 -36.36 1.36
CA THR A 263 26.14 -35.26 1.87
C THR A 263 25.86 -34.17 0.84
N THR A 264 26.60 -34.16 -0.28
CA THR A 264 26.60 -33.11 -1.30
C THR A 264 25.49 -33.27 -2.34
N LEU A 265 24.98 -34.49 -2.51
CA LEU A 265 23.87 -34.80 -3.40
C LEU A 265 22.55 -34.18 -2.91
N ALA A 266 22.30 -34.28 -1.60
CA ALA A 266 21.13 -33.67 -0.94
C ALA A 266 21.13 -32.14 -1.06
N VAL A 267 22.31 -31.52 -1.11
CA VAL A 267 22.51 -30.07 -1.26
C VAL A 267 22.21 -29.62 -2.66
N GLY A 268 22.80 -30.28 -3.65
CA GLY A 268 22.53 -30.01 -5.05
C GLY A 268 21.03 -30.13 -5.33
N MET A 269 20.37 -31.11 -4.72
CA MET A 269 18.94 -31.30 -4.86
C MET A 269 18.09 -30.28 -4.10
N ALA A 270 18.50 -29.85 -2.91
CA ALA A 270 17.83 -28.77 -2.18
C ALA A 270 17.93 -27.43 -2.95
N GLY A 271 19.11 -27.11 -3.48
CA GLY A 271 19.32 -25.94 -4.36
C GLY A 271 18.48 -26.04 -5.64
N TYR A 272 18.40 -27.23 -6.23
CA TYR A 272 17.53 -27.46 -7.39
C TYR A 272 16.04 -27.27 -7.04
N LEU A 273 15.53 -27.89 -5.98
CA LEU A 273 14.16 -27.72 -5.49
C LEU A 273 13.79 -26.25 -5.28
N LEU A 274 14.69 -25.51 -4.63
CA LEU A 274 14.53 -24.08 -4.42
C LEU A 274 14.40 -23.33 -5.75
N ILE A 275 15.27 -23.59 -6.72
CA ILE A 275 15.29 -22.81 -7.96
C ILE A 275 14.21 -23.25 -8.95
N THR A 276 13.90 -24.54 -9.04
CA THR A 276 12.99 -25.05 -10.07
C THR A 276 11.55 -25.12 -9.64
N GLU A 277 11.29 -25.26 -8.34
CA GLU A 277 9.94 -25.36 -7.80
C GLU A 277 9.57 -24.07 -7.04
N ILE A 278 10.46 -23.54 -6.19
CA ILE A 278 10.11 -22.40 -5.32
C ILE A 278 10.31 -21.05 -6.04
N ARG A 279 11.43 -20.83 -6.72
CA ARG A 279 11.81 -19.51 -7.25
C ARG A 279 10.79 -18.95 -8.26
N PRO A 280 10.22 -19.71 -9.22
CA PRO A 280 9.21 -19.17 -10.12
C PRO A 280 7.94 -18.74 -9.37
N ALA A 281 7.46 -19.55 -8.43
CA ALA A 281 6.34 -19.18 -7.56
C ALA A 281 6.67 -17.97 -6.67
N ALA A 282 7.89 -17.87 -6.15
CA ALA A 282 8.35 -16.74 -5.36
C ALA A 282 8.43 -15.44 -6.19
N LEU A 283 8.81 -15.51 -7.48
CA LEU A 283 8.76 -14.36 -8.39
C LEU A 283 7.32 -13.94 -8.69
N THR A 284 6.41 -14.87 -8.97
CA THR A 284 4.98 -14.57 -9.10
C THR A 284 4.45 -13.86 -7.84
N PHE A 285 4.79 -14.38 -6.66
CA PHE A 285 4.45 -13.74 -5.39
C PHE A 285 5.09 -12.35 -5.26
N LYS A 286 6.38 -12.18 -5.56
CA LYS A 286 7.11 -10.91 -5.49
C LYS A 286 6.47 -9.83 -6.38
N HIS A 287 6.16 -10.18 -7.62
CA HIS A 287 5.50 -9.25 -8.56
C HIS A 287 4.09 -8.90 -8.08
N SER A 288 3.40 -9.86 -7.44
CA SER A 288 2.11 -9.61 -6.80
C SER A 288 2.17 -8.67 -5.64
N LEU A 289 3.10 -8.92 -4.75
CA LEU A 289 3.37 -8.08 -3.61
C LEU A 289 3.74 -6.66 -4.06
N LYS A 290 4.62 -6.49 -5.07
CA LYS A 290 5.03 -5.17 -5.58
C LYS A 290 3.87 -4.36 -6.17
N ALA A 291 2.93 -5.02 -6.86
CA ALA A 291 1.74 -4.38 -7.40
C ALA A 291 0.78 -3.97 -6.28
N PHE A 292 0.51 -4.88 -5.34
CA PHE A 292 -0.38 -4.64 -4.20
C PHE A 292 0.13 -3.53 -3.26
N LEU A 293 1.41 -3.57 -2.89
CA LEU A 293 2.05 -2.54 -2.06
C LEU A 293 2.10 -1.16 -2.72
N GLY A 294 1.90 -1.09 -4.03
CA GLY A 294 1.87 0.16 -4.78
C GLY A 294 0.49 0.64 -5.21
N ALA A 295 -0.58 -0.09 -4.89
CA ALA A 295 -1.94 0.31 -5.20
C ALA A 295 -2.47 1.25 -4.11
N ASN A 296 -3.04 2.39 -4.50
CA ASN A 296 -3.73 3.29 -3.57
C ASN A 296 -5.18 2.81 -3.40
N TRP A 297 -5.48 2.21 -2.26
CA TRP A 297 -6.81 1.63 -2.04
C TRP A 297 -7.30 1.75 -0.60
N ILE A 298 -6.48 2.20 0.35
CA ILE A 298 -6.92 2.44 1.72
C ILE A 298 -7.44 3.87 1.82
N PHE A 299 -8.73 4.01 2.13
CA PHE A 299 -9.33 5.33 2.30
C PHE A 299 -8.82 6.00 3.58
N THR A 300 -8.31 7.22 3.46
CA THR A 300 -7.69 7.92 4.58
C THR A 300 -8.68 8.19 5.71
N LYS A 301 -8.24 7.98 6.95
CA LYS A 301 -8.99 8.44 8.13
C LYS A 301 -8.94 9.97 8.29
N ALA A 302 -8.02 10.66 7.60
CA ALA A 302 -7.81 12.10 7.70
C ALA A 302 -8.85 12.94 6.93
N LEU A 303 -9.87 12.32 6.34
CA LEU A 303 -10.91 12.98 5.53
C LEU A 303 -11.47 14.27 6.17
N PHE A 304 -11.72 14.23 7.47
CA PHE A 304 -12.34 15.34 8.23
C PHE A 304 -11.32 16.21 8.99
N SER A 305 -10.06 16.23 8.57
CA SER A 305 -9.01 17.02 9.21
C SER A 305 -9.04 18.50 8.81
N VAL A 306 -9.53 18.82 7.61
CA VAL A 306 -9.57 20.19 7.04
C VAL A 306 -11.00 20.67 6.76
N ILE A 307 -12.01 20.03 7.37
CA ILE A 307 -13.42 20.31 7.07
C ILE A 307 -13.83 21.74 7.46
N ARG A 308 -14.54 22.42 6.56
CA ARG A 308 -15.16 23.73 6.79
C ARG A 308 -16.33 23.61 7.76
N THR A 309 -16.38 24.51 8.74
CA THR A 309 -17.40 24.55 9.79
C THR A 309 -18.20 25.86 9.81
N GLU A 310 -17.94 26.77 8.88
CA GLU A 310 -18.64 28.05 8.77
C GLU A 310 -19.30 28.16 7.39
N PHE A 311 -20.61 28.45 7.38
CA PHE A 311 -21.42 28.49 6.17
C PHE A 311 -22.22 29.79 6.10
N GLU A 312 -22.21 30.46 4.96
CA GLU A 312 -23.10 31.61 4.75
C GLU A 312 -24.51 31.14 4.39
N THR A 313 -25.54 31.74 4.98
CA THR A 313 -26.92 31.28 4.82
C THR A 313 -27.36 31.28 3.35
N GLY A 314 -27.74 30.11 2.84
CA GLY A 314 -28.25 29.92 1.48
C GLY A 314 -27.19 29.92 0.38
N LEU A 315 -25.89 29.95 0.72
CA LEU A 315 -24.81 29.84 -0.27
C LEU A 315 -24.25 28.42 -0.35
N ASN A 316 -24.00 27.99 -1.59
CA ASN A 316 -23.35 26.72 -1.87
C ASN A 316 -21.86 26.82 -1.51
N THR A 317 -21.42 25.96 -0.60
CA THR A 317 -20.09 26.06 0.02
C THR A 317 -19.40 24.70 -0.02
N ASP A 318 -18.16 24.68 -0.50
CA ASP A 318 -17.28 23.50 -0.42
C ASP A 318 -16.94 23.17 1.04
N MET A 319 -17.17 21.92 1.45
CA MET A 319 -16.84 21.43 2.78
C MET A 319 -15.34 21.23 3.01
N GLN A 320 -14.49 21.27 1.98
CA GLN A 320 -13.03 21.08 2.09
C GLN A 320 -12.67 19.71 2.70
N LEU A 321 -13.32 18.65 2.19
CA LEU A 321 -13.01 17.27 2.60
C LEU A 321 -11.71 16.82 1.93
N ASP A 322 -10.76 16.30 2.72
CA ASP A 322 -9.46 15.82 2.21
C ASP A 322 -9.53 14.32 1.90
N ALA A 323 -10.35 13.97 0.91
CA ALA A 323 -10.62 12.60 0.53
C ALA A 323 -9.46 12.03 -0.31
N SER A 324 -8.77 11.03 0.23
CA SER A 324 -7.67 10.39 -0.47
C SER A 324 -7.60 8.89 -0.20
N PHE A 325 -7.06 8.17 -1.16
CA PHE A 325 -6.60 6.80 -0.98
C PHE A 325 -5.08 6.80 -0.85
N HIS A 326 -4.55 5.97 0.04
CA HIS A 326 -3.10 5.73 0.10
C HIS A 326 -2.78 4.26 -0.15
N SER A 327 -1.52 4.02 -0.52
CA SER A 327 -0.96 2.68 -0.50
C SER A 327 -0.85 2.16 0.92
N ILE A 328 -0.98 0.85 1.09
CA ILE A 328 -0.77 0.20 2.39
C ILE A 328 0.59 0.54 2.99
N MET A 329 0.59 0.73 4.30
CA MET A 329 1.74 0.99 5.17
C MET A 329 1.80 -0.06 6.28
N ASP A 330 2.92 -0.10 7.00
CA ASP A 330 3.17 -1.08 8.07
C ASP A 330 2.34 -0.85 9.35
N ASN A 331 1.72 0.33 9.47
CA ASN A 331 0.89 0.78 10.58
C ASN A 331 -0.62 0.75 10.30
N ASP A 332 -1.06 0.32 9.12
CA ASP A 332 -2.48 0.29 8.70
C ASP A 332 -3.28 -0.86 9.33
N ARG A 333 -3.26 -0.95 10.65
CA ARG A 333 -3.85 -2.07 11.41
C ARG A 333 -5.35 -1.96 11.70
N ASP A 334 -5.98 -0.87 11.27
CA ASP A 334 -7.38 -0.61 11.63
C ASP A 334 -8.30 -0.62 10.41
N VAL A 335 -7.80 -1.03 9.24
CA VAL A 335 -8.59 -1.06 8.01
C VAL A 335 -9.59 -2.21 8.05
N ASN A 336 -9.09 -3.43 8.32
CA ASN A 336 -9.86 -4.65 8.59
C ASN A 336 -8.91 -5.79 9.01
N SER A 337 -9.48 -6.95 9.37
CA SER A 337 -8.72 -8.15 9.76
C SER A 337 -7.76 -8.65 8.68
N SER A 338 -8.16 -8.61 7.40
CA SER A 338 -7.35 -9.11 6.29
C SER A 338 -6.07 -8.31 6.09
N THR A 339 -6.18 -6.98 6.20
CA THR A 339 -5.04 -6.05 6.16
C THR A 339 -4.07 -6.32 7.32
N ASN A 340 -4.60 -6.58 8.52
CA ASN A 340 -3.80 -6.88 9.70
C ASN A 340 -3.04 -8.20 9.57
N ASN A 341 -3.73 -9.22 9.07
CA ASN A 341 -3.16 -10.53 8.81
C ASN A 341 -2.05 -10.43 7.77
N PHE A 342 -2.28 -9.70 6.68
CA PHE A 342 -1.29 -9.45 5.64
C PHE A 342 -0.03 -8.75 6.18
N ILE A 343 -0.18 -7.63 6.89
CA ILE A 343 0.97 -6.89 7.47
C ILE A 343 1.78 -7.80 8.41
N SER A 344 1.08 -8.59 9.24
CA SER A 344 1.73 -9.51 10.18
C SER A 344 2.44 -10.66 9.47
N ALA A 345 1.83 -11.22 8.42
CA ALA A 345 2.41 -12.27 7.60
C ALA A 345 3.65 -11.77 6.84
N LEU A 346 3.58 -10.58 6.24
CA LEU A 346 4.71 -9.98 5.52
C LEU A 346 5.89 -9.71 6.45
N ARG A 347 5.63 -9.11 7.62
CA ARG A 347 6.66 -8.90 8.66
C ARG A 347 7.30 -10.22 9.11
N SER A 348 6.48 -11.26 9.26
CA SER A 348 6.95 -12.58 9.64
C SER A 348 7.76 -13.28 8.55
N LEU A 349 7.49 -13.00 7.28
CA LEU A 349 8.22 -13.52 6.12
C LEU A 349 9.56 -12.81 5.93
N GLN A 350 9.62 -11.50 6.22
CA GLN A 350 10.78 -10.65 5.97
C GLN A 350 12.08 -11.24 6.56
N LEU A 351 12.02 -11.76 7.80
CA LEU A 351 13.18 -12.40 8.44
C LEU A 351 13.78 -13.56 7.62
N GLN A 352 12.93 -14.41 7.05
CA GLN A 352 13.36 -15.54 6.22
C GLN A 352 13.74 -15.10 4.81
N TRP A 353 13.04 -14.09 4.28
CA TRP A 353 13.35 -13.51 2.97
C TRP A 353 14.75 -12.89 2.97
N ASP A 354 15.10 -12.14 4.02
CA ASP A 354 16.39 -11.47 4.15
C ASP A 354 17.55 -12.49 4.10
N LEU A 355 17.39 -13.64 4.75
CA LEU A 355 18.34 -14.77 4.69
C LEU A 355 18.47 -15.39 3.29
N LEU A 356 17.46 -15.22 2.44
CA LEU A 356 17.37 -15.77 1.08
C LEU A 356 17.38 -14.67 0.01
N THR A 357 17.88 -13.48 0.32
CA THR A 357 17.95 -12.34 -0.61
C THR A 357 18.70 -12.68 -1.90
N GLN A 358 19.71 -13.55 -1.85
CA GLN A 358 20.42 -14.00 -3.05
C GLN A 358 19.54 -14.85 -4.00
N VAL A 359 18.48 -15.46 -3.48
CA VAL A 359 17.57 -16.34 -4.22
C VAL A 359 16.36 -15.54 -4.72
N PHE A 360 15.76 -14.74 -3.85
CA PHE A 360 14.50 -14.04 -4.12
C PHE A 360 14.69 -12.57 -4.49
N GLY A 361 15.91 -12.04 -4.40
CA GLY A 361 16.20 -10.61 -4.47
C GLY A 361 15.73 -9.86 -3.22
N SER A 362 15.78 -8.54 -3.26
CA SER A 362 15.29 -7.69 -2.17
C SER A 362 13.79 -7.86 -1.94
N THR A 363 13.37 -7.92 -0.67
CA THR A 363 11.95 -7.92 -0.31
C THR A 363 11.28 -6.63 -0.78
N PRO A 364 10.11 -6.71 -1.47
CA PRO A 364 9.33 -5.53 -1.78
C PRO A 364 8.92 -4.75 -0.52
N THR A 365 9.05 -3.44 -0.55
CA THR A 365 8.74 -2.54 0.57
C THR A 365 7.46 -1.73 0.30
N TYR A 366 6.87 -1.20 1.38
CA TYR A 366 5.77 -0.24 1.30
C TYR A 366 6.16 1.01 0.50
N LYS A 367 5.25 1.53 -0.33
CA LYS A 367 5.54 2.70 -1.19
C LYS A 367 5.22 4.04 -0.55
N GLY A 368 4.21 4.10 0.32
CA GLY A 368 3.78 5.35 0.96
C GLY A 368 3.25 6.40 -0.03
N SER A 369 2.53 5.98 -1.07
CA SER A 369 1.89 6.89 -2.03
C SER A 369 0.49 7.30 -1.58
N LEU A 370 0.07 8.49 -2.01
CA LEU A 370 -1.23 9.09 -1.75
C LEU A 370 -1.85 9.55 -3.07
N GLU A 371 -3.15 9.40 -3.22
CA GLU A 371 -3.93 9.84 -4.36
C GLU A 371 -5.22 10.51 -3.88
N GLN A 372 -5.38 11.76 -4.27
CA GLN A 372 -6.57 12.56 -3.97
C GLN A 372 -7.75 12.08 -4.82
N VAL A 373 -8.93 12.01 -4.22
CA VAL A 373 -10.15 11.59 -4.89
C VAL A 373 -11.29 12.54 -4.58
N THR A 374 -12.18 12.75 -5.55
CA THR A 374 -13.38 13.55 -5.34
C THR A 374 -14.53 12.68 -4.87
N LEU A 375 -15.25 13.14 -3.85
CA LEU A 375 -16.49 12.55 -3.38
C LEU A 375 -17.68 13.09 -4.19
N ASN A 376 -18.45 12.16 -4.74
CA ASN A 376 -19.68 12.48 -5.47
C ASN A 376 -20.83 12.73 -4.48
N THR A 377 -21.92 13.30 -4.99
CA THR A 377 -23.14 13.55 -4.20
C THR A 377 -23.61 12.32 -3.41
N ASN A 378 -23.53 11.11 -3.98
CA ASN A 378 -23.99 9.88 -3.29
C ASN A 378 -22.99 9.33 -2.27
N ASP A 379 -21.74 9.79 -2.29
CA ASP A 379 -20.70 9.33 -1.39
C ASP A 379 -20.83 9.97 -0.01
N ILE A 380 -21.56 11.08 0.14
CA ILE A 380 -21.64 11.84 1.40
C ILE A 380 -23.08 11.89 1.86
N THR A 381 -23.38 11.55 3.11
CA THR A 381 -24.68 11.75 3.75
C THR A 381 -24.54 12.68 4.95
N ILE A 382 -25.47 13.63 5.08
CA ILE A 382 -25.56 14.53 6.23
C ILE A 382 -26.88 14.27 6.94
N SER A 383 -26.84 14.09 8.25
CA SER A 383 -28.00 13.81 9.09
C SER A 383 -27.85 14.47 10.47
N ASN A 384 -28.84 14.28 11.34
CA ASN A 384 -28.81 14.69 12.75
C ASN A 384 -28.44 16.17 12.97
N ILE A 385 -29.01 17.06 12.16
CA ILE A 385 -28.85 18.51 12.35
C ILE A 385 -29.52 18.90 13.68
N SER A 386 -28.73 19.34 14.65
CA SER A 386 -29.18 19.51 16.03
C SER A 386 -30.02 20.76 16.28
N ASN A 387 -29.91 21.78 15.43
CA ASN A 387 -30.65 23.03 15.56
C ASN A 387 -31.82 23.07 14.56
N PRO A 388 -33.09 23.13 15.01
CA PRO A 388 -34.24 23.17 14.13
C PRO A 388 -34.35 24.46 13.30
N ASN A 389 -33.62 25.53 13.66
CA ASN A 389 -33.53 26.75 12.87
C ASN A 389 -32.51 26.66 11.72
N VAL A 390 -31.84 25.51 11.53
CA VAL A 390 -30.91 25.27 10.44
C VAL A 390 -31.47 24.20 9.50
N GLN A 391 -31.55 24.51 8.22
CA GLN A 391 -32.00 23.59 7.18
C GLN A 391 -30.88 23.29 6.19
N LEU A 392 -30.66 22.00 5.89
CA LEU A 392 -29.90 21.59 4.71
C LEU A 392 -30.78 21.76 3.45
N VAL A 393 -30.35 22.61 2.52
CA VAL A 393 -31.13 22.96 1.33
C VAL A 393 -30.75 22.06 0.15
N THR A 394 -29.47 22.02 -0.18
CA THR A 394 -28.94 21.25 -1.31
C THR A 394 -27.59 20.63 -0.94
N ARG A 395 -27.30 19.51 -1.60
CA ARG A 395 -26.00 18.84 -1.59
C ARG A 395 -25.62 18.52 -3.04
N SER A 396 -24.42 18.91 -3.45
CA SER A 396 -23.85 18.57 -4.75
C SER A 396 -22.36 18.32 -4.62
N ASN A 397 -21.95 17.07 -4.82
CA ASN A 397 -20.61 16.58 -4.55
C ASN A 397 -20.21 16.93 -3.10
N GLU A 398 -19.05 17.55 -2.90
CA GLU A 398 -18.54 18.03 -1.62
C GLU A 398 -19.13 19.38 -1.18
N ASN A 399 -20.00 19.98 -1.99
CA ASN A 399 -20.64 21.25 -1.65
C ASN A 399 -21.96 21.05 -0.93
N VAL A 400 -22.18 21.89 0.08
CA VAL A 400 -23.39 21.92 0.90
C VAL A 400 -23.96 23.33 0.98
N THR A 401 -25.28 23.42 1.07
CA THR A 401 -25.97 24.68 1.36
C THR A 401 -26.78 24.53 2.63
N PHE A 402 -26.38 25.25 3.67
CA PHE A 402 -27.18 25.42 4.89
C PHE A 402 -27.90 26.76 4.88
N LYS A 403 -29.11 26.79 5.43
CA LYS A 403 -29.94 27.99 5.54
C LYS A 403 -30.40 28.19 6.98
N SER A 404 -30.23 29.42 7.48
CA SER A 404 -30.85 29.87 8.73
C SER A 404 -32.32 30.22 8.47
N LEU A 405 -33.23 29.59 9.22
CA LEU A 405 -34.67 29.85 9.16
C LEU A 405 -35.07 31.10 9.96
N SER A 406 -34.31 31.43 11.00
CA SER A 406 -34.52 32.63 11.82
C SER A 406 -33.97 33.91 11.15
N GLY A 407 -33.12 33.75 10.13
CA GLY A 407 -32.37 34.84 9.51
C GLY A 407 -31.22 35.38 10.36
N LYS A 408 -30.93 34.74 11.51
CA LYS A 408 -29.82 35.07 12.41
C LYS A 408 -28.68 34.07 12.28
N GLU A 409 -27.55 34.39 12.90
CA GLU A 409 -26.49 33.42 13.10
C GLU A 409 -26.99 32.26 13.97
N GLU A 410 -26.72 31.03 13.55
CA GLU A 410 -27.17 29.81 14.23
C GLU A 410 -26.00 28.85 14.38
N SER A 411 -25.71 28.43 15.62
CA SER A 411 -24.80 27.32 15.89
C SER A 411 -25.56 26.00 15.82
N PHE A 412 -24.93 24.96 15.26
CA PHE A 412 -25.52 23.64 15.13
C PHE A 412 -24.44 22.56 15.04
N SER A 413 -24.85 21.32 15.16
CA SER A 413 -24.03 20.15 14.85
C SER A 413 -24.75 19.29 13.83
N PHE A 414 -23.99 18.55 13.03
CA PHE A 414 -24.53 17.57 12.10
C PHE A 414 -23.62 16.34 12.04
N HIS A 415 -24.22 15.20 11.73
CA HIS A 415 -23.50 13.96 11.49
C HIS A 415 -23.18 13.86 10.00
N ILE A 416 -21.91 13.65 9.65
CA ILE A 416 -21.47 13.40 8.27
C ILE A 416 -20.95 11.97 8.14
N LYS A 417 -21.47 11.26 7.15
CA LYS A 417 -21.03 9.93 6.73
C LYS A 417 -20.52 10.00 5.30
N ALA A 418 -19.25 9.72 5.09
CA ALA A 418 -18.66 9.53 3.78
C ALA A 418 -18.48 8.02 3.50
N SER A 419 -18.93 7.58 2.34
CA SER A 419 -18.87 6.21 1.86
C SER A 419 -18.30 6.18 0.45
N LYS A 420 -17.13 5.56 0.25
CA LYS A 420 -16.44 5.50 -1.04
C LYS A 420 -15.80 4.14 -1.23
N GLU A 421 -16.11 3.46 -2.34
CA GLU A 421 -15.49 2.18 -2.71
C GLU A 421 -15.48 1.11 -1.59
N GLY A 422 -16.57 1.02 -0.82
CA GLY A 422 -16.73 0.09 0.31
C GLY A 422 -16.15 0.59 1.64
N PHE A 423 -15.45 1.71 1.65
CA PHE A 423 -14.99 2.38 2.88
C PHE A 423 -16.07 3.30 3.42
N VAL A 424 -16.14 3.40 4.74
CA VAL A 424 -17.06 4.29 5.46
C VAL A 424 -16.28 5.04 6.54
N SER A 425 -16.42 6.35 6.56
CA SER A 425 -15.87 7.24 7.58
C SER A 425 -16.96 8.19 8.04
N GLU A 426 -17.12 8.36 9.34
CA GLU A 426 -18.22 9.13 9.93
C GLU A 426 -17.69 10.03 11.05
N LYS A 427 -18.29 11.21 11.20
CA LYS A 427 -17.92 12.17 12.25
C LYS A 427 -19.08 13.11 12.56
N ASP A 428 -19.20 13.50 13.82
CA ASP A 428 -20.07 14.62 14.21
C ASP A 428 -19.28 15.92 14.12
N ILE A 429 -19.86 16.91 13.43
CA ILE A 429 -19.24 18.19 13.16
C ILE A 429 -20.05 19.28 13.84
N THR A 430 -19.37 20.18 14.55
CA THR A 430 -19.97 21.41 15.07
C THR A 430 -19.69 22.54 14.08
N ALA A 431 -20.71 23.30 13.74
CA ALA A 431 -20.67 24.33 12.72
C ALA A 431 -21.55 25.53 13.07
N LYS A 432 -21.43 26.60 12.28
CA LYS A 432 -22.32 27.77 12.35
C LYS A 432 -22.77 28.21 10.97
N VAL A 433 -24.04 28.64 10.87
CA VAL A 433 -24.57 29.36 9.71
C VAL A 433 -24.56 30.84 10.03
N ILE A 434 -23.86 31.63 9.22
CA ILE A 434 -23.75 33.07 9.39
C ILE A 434 -24.86 33.75 8.59
N ALA A 435 -25.52 34.73 9.20
CA ALA A 435 -26.48 35.58 8.53
C ALA A 435 -25.77 36.49 7.53
N ILE A 436 -26.24 36.56 6.28
CA ILE A 436 -25.69 37.55 5.34
C ILE A 436 -26.26 38.92 5.73
N THR A 437 -25.43 39.74 6.37
CA THR A 437 -25.81 41.08 6.85
C THR A 437 -26.23 41.97 5.68
N ASP A 438 -27.48 42.44 5.71
CA ASP A 438 -27.96 43.44 4.75
C ASP A 438 -27.32 44.80 5.06
N SER A 439 -26.38 45.21 4.22
CA SER A 439 -25.67 46.48 4.33
C SER A 439 -26.28 47.57 3.44
N THR A 440 -27.49 47.38 2.90
CA THR A 440 -28.14 48.34 1.98
C THR A 440 -28.23 49.72 2.61
N SER A 441 -28.64 49.82 3.88
CA SER A 441 -28.71 51.10 4.61
C SER A 441 -27.34 51.75 4.80
N LEU A 442 -26.30 50.97 5.02
CA LEU A 442 -24.92 51.45 5.16
C LEU A 442 -24.43 52.06 3.83
N TYR A 443 -24.59 51.33 2.72
CA TYR A 443 -24.25 51.82 1.39
C TYR A 443 -25.11 53.03 0.99
N LYS A 444 -26.41 53.04 1.33
CA LYS A 444 -27.29 54.19 1.08
C LYS A 444 -26.74 55.42 1.80
N ASN A 445 -26.44 55.32 3.09
CA ASN A 445 -25.88 56.45 3.84
C ASN A 445 -24.52 56.90 3.28
N ALA A 446 -23.67 55.98 2.84
CA ALA A 446 -22.39 56.29 2.22
C ALA A 446 -22.52 56.91 0.83
N CYS A 447 -23.64 56.74 0.12
CA CYS A 447 -23.89 57.39 -1.16
C CYS A 447 -24.45 58.81 -1.03
N VAL A 448 -25.05 59.17 0.12
CA VAL A 448 -25.53 60.54 0.38
C VAL A 448 -24.35 61.52 0.33
N GLY A 449 -24.57 62.67 -0.31
CA GLY A 449 -23.59 63.73 -0.46
C GLY A 449 -23.50 64.25 -1.89
N THR A 450 -22.45 65.04 -2.14
CA THR A 450 -22.19 65.63 -3.45
C THR A 450 -21.17 64.80 -4.21
N TRP A 451 -21.40 64.64 -5.50
CA TRP A 451 -20.61 63.84 -6.42
C TRP A 451 -20.26 64.66 -7.65
N THR A 452 -19.02 64.51 -8.09
CA THR A 452 -18.58 64.90 -9.42
C THR A 452 -18.88 63.74 -10.37
N VAL A 453 -19.66 64.02 -11.42
CA VAL A 453 -19.98 63.04 -12.47
C VAL A 453 -19.31 63.47 -13.76
N GLN A 454 -18.37 62.65 -14.23
CA GLN A 454 -17.63 62.87 -15.46
C GLN A 454 -18.20 61.95 -16.55
N GLY A 455 -18.69 62.54 -17.63
CA GLY A 455 -19.13 61.82 -18.84
C GLY A 455 -20.56 62.18 -19.31
N PHE A 456 -20.67 62.77 -20.51
CA PHE A 456 -21.23 62.16 -21.73
C PHE A 456 -21.35 63.23 -22.84
N ASP A 457 -20.36 63.27 -23.74
CA ASP A 457 -20.53 63.71 -25.14
C ASP A 457 -19.52 62.92 -25.98
N PRO A 458 -19.96 62.10 -26.96
CA PRO A 458 -19.04 61.42 -27.90
C PRO A 458 -18.19 62.40 -28.72
N ASN A 459 -18.56 63.68 -28.74
CA ASN A 459 -17.83 64.77 -29.40
C ASN A 459 -17.12 65.72 -28.42
N ASN A 460 -17.33 65.61 -27.09
CA ASN A 460 -16.70 66.51 -26.10
C ASN A 460 -16.66 65.94 -24.66
N PRO A 461 -15.70 65.04 -24.35
CA PRO A 461 -15.65 64.30 -23.09
C PRO A 461 -15.37 65.11 -21.80
N THR A 462 -15.41 66.45 -21.82
CA THR A 462 -14.97 67.31 -20.70
C THR A 462 -16.08 67.82 -19.77
N THR A 463 -17.36 67.62 -20.12
CA THR A 463 -18.45 68.17 -19.29
C THR A 463 -18.57 67.41 -17.97
N THR A 464 -18.41 68.13 -16.87
CA THR A 464 -18.48 67.60 -15.51
C THR A 464 -19.76 68.09 -14.84
N TYR A 465 -20.60 67.18 -14.38
CA TYR A 465 -21.83 67.51 -13.66
C TYR A 465 -21.61 67.41 -12.15
N THR A 466 -22.40 68.17 -11.39
CA THR A 466 -22.50 67.97 -9.94
C THR A 466 -23.80 67.25 -9.65
N LEU A 467 -23.71 66.09 -9.01
CA LEU A 467 -24.85 65.33 -8.52
C LEU A 467 -24.93 65.46 -7.00
N GLU A 468 -26.07 65.86 -6.47
CA GLU A 468 -26.35 65.82 -5.03
C GLU A 468 -27.35 64.69 -4.76
N LEU A 469 -26.98 63.73 -3.92
CA LEU A 469 -27.84 62.63 -3.48
C LEU A 469 -28.27 62.83 -2.04
N LYS A 470 -29.58 62.77 -1.78
CA LYS A 470 -30.20 63.00 -0.47
C LYS A 470 -30.68 61.70 0.16
N ALA A 471 -30.74 61.68 1.49
CA ALA A 471 -31.08 60.49 2.27
C ALA A 471 -32.51 59.97 2.01
N ASP A 472 -33.42 60.83 1.58
CA ASP A 472 -34.80 60.48 1.21
C ASP A 472 -34.90 59.71 -0.12
N GLY A 473 -33.79 59.48 -0.82
CA GLY A 473 -33.77 58.83 -2.13
C GLY A 473 -34.03 59.78 -3.29
N SER A 474 -34.10 61.09 -3.04
CA SER A 474 -34.07 62.11 -4.10
C SER A 474 -32.63 62.54 -4.40
N GLY A 475 -32.41 63.09 -5.58
CA GLY A 475 -31.16 63.71 -5.96
C GLY A 475 -31.36 64.75 -7.05
N SER A 476 -30.28 65.46 -7.39
CA SER A 476 -30.31 66.43 -8.47
C SER A 476 -28.98 66.62 -9.17
N TYR A 477 -29.04 66.72 -10.50
CA TYR A 477 -27.92 67.09 -11.36
C TYR A 477 -27.91 68.60 -11.61
N ARG A 478 -26.73 69.21 -11.48
CA ARG A 478 -26.44 70.59 -11.91
C ARG A 478 -25.42 70.56 -13.04
N VAL A 479 -25.74 71.24 -14.13
CA VAL A 479 -24.86 71.40 -15.29
C VAL A 479 -24.07 72.70 -15.12
N PRO A 480 -22.75 72.71 -15.35
CA PRO A 480 -21.96 73.95 -15.28
C PRO A 480 -22.52 75.02 -16.21
N ASN A 481 -22.54 76.27 -15.74
CA ASN A 481 -23.00 77.44 -16.50
C ASN A 481 -24.45 77.38 -16.99
N ASN A 482 -25.28 76.48 -16.44
CA ASN A 482 -26.71 76.39 -16.72
C ASN A 482 -27.50 76.51 -15.39
N PRO A 483 -28.50 77.40 -15.30
CA PRO A 483 -29.30 77.55 -14.08
C PRO A 483 -30.24 76.36 -13.82
N ASN A 484 -30.44 75.48 -14.80
CA ASN A 484 -31.37 74.36 -14.69
C ASN A 484 -30.79 73.24 -13.80
N THR A 485 -31.64 72.74 -12.91
CA THR A 485 -31.37 71.58 -12.05
C THR A 485 -32.32 70.46 -12.45
N TYR A 486 -31.79 69.27 -12.70
CA TYR A 486 -32.58 68.11 -13.10
C TYR A 486 -32.74 67.16 -11.91
N ARG A 487 -33.98 66.79 -11.60
CA ARG A 487 -34.27 65.91 -10.46
C ARG A 487 -34.09 64.45 -10.84
N VAL A 488 -33.59 63.67 -9.88
CA VAL A 488 -33.50 62.21 -9.97
C VAL A 488 -34.03 61.59 -8.68
N SER A 489 -34.47 60.34 -8.79
CA SER A 489 -34.68 59.44 -7.67
C SER A 489 -33.58 58.38 -7.71
N TRP A 490 -33.18 57.86 -6.55
CA TRP A 490 -32.12 56.87 -6.47
C TRP A 490 -32.32 55.89 -5.31
N TYR A 491 -31.70 54.71 -5.44
CA TYR A 491 -31.71 53.68 -4.40
C TYR A 491 -30.48 52.76 -4.52
N ILE A 492 -30.19 51.99 -3.46
CA ILE A 492 -29.21 50.91 -3.49
C ILE A 492 -29.94 49.60 -3.72
N SER A 493 -29.52 48.82 -4.72
CA SER A 493 -29.96 47.44 -4.88
C SER A 493 -28.89 46.48 -4.39
N ARG A 494 -29.34 45.35 -3.84
CA ARG A 494 -28.50 44.24 -3.40
C ARG A 494 -28.77 43.04 -4.31
N SER A 495 -27.72 42.49 -4.91
CA SER A 495 -27.83 41.28 -5.73
C SER A 495 -27.87 40.01 -4.87
N ALA A 496 -28.22 38.87 -5.48
CA ALA A 496 -28.16 37.56 -4.82
C ALA A 496 -26.75 37.17 -4.32
N ASN A 497 -25.70 37.76 -4.91
CA ASN A 497 -24.30 37.55 -4.51
C ASN A 497 -23.82 38.60 -3.49
N ASN A 498 -24.75 39.29 -2.81
CA ASN A 498 -24.46 40.33 -1.82
C ASN A 498 -23.66 41.53 -2.38
N GLU A 499 -23.75 41.80 -3.69
CA GLU A 499 -23.16 42.99 -4.29
C GLU A 499 -24.15 44.17 -4.24
N TYR A 500 -23.66 45.33 -3.84
CA TYR A 500 -24.45 46.56 -3.74
C TYR A 500 -24.21 47.44 -4.97
N ARG A 501 -25.26 48.01 -5.54
CA ARG A 501 -25.20 48.90 -6.70
C ARG A 501 -26.13 50.09 -6.51
N LEU A 502 -25.71 51.27 -6.94
CA LEU A 502 -26.55 52.46 -6.93
C LEU A 502 -27.36 52.55 -8.23
N TYR A 503 -28.66 52.79 -8.12
CA TYR A 503 -29.56 53.01 -9.24
C TYR A 503 -30.16 54.41 -9.17
N GLU A 504 -30.24 55.08 -10.31
CA GLU A 504 -30.83 56.40 -10.47
C GLU A 504 -31.90 56.35 -11.57
N SER A 505 -32.97 57.10 -11.41
CA SER A 505 -34.07 57.26 -12.37
C SER A 505 -34.59 58.70 -12.37
N GLY A 506 -35.25 59.14 -13.44
CA GLY A 506 -35.92 60.46 -13.50
C GLY A 506 -35.16 61.57 -14.22
N PHE A 507 -33.90 61.36 -14.62
CA PHE A 507 -33.24 62.21 -15.61
C PHE A 507 -33.64 61.71 -17.01
N TRP A 508 -34.58 62.39 -17.67
CA TRP A 508 -35.09 61.95 -18.98
C TRP A 508 -34.15 62.38 -20.10
N HIS A 509 -33.35 61.43 -20.60
CA HIS A 509 -32.72 61.49 -21.92
C HIS A 509 -32.68 60.05 -22.49
N PRO A 510 -32.92 59.83 -23.80
CA PRO A 510 -33.06 58.50 -24.41
C PRO A 510 -31.88 57.53 -24.23
N ALA A 511 -30.73 58.00 -23.74
CA ALA A 511 -29.52 57.22 -23.51
C ALA A 511 -29.43 56.58 -22.10
N TYR A 512 -30.39 56.85 -21.20
CA TYR A 512 -30.32 56.47 -19.78
C TYR A 512 -31.13 55.21 -19.43
N ASP A 513 -31.86 54.66 -20.40
CA ASP A 513 -32.72 53.51 -20.16
C ASP A 513 -31.94 52.21 -20.37
N GLY A 514 -31.36 51.63 -19.30
CA GLY A 514 -30.75 50.29 -19.30
C GLY A 514 -29.25 50.18 -18.94
N LEU A 515 -28.62 51.22 -18.37
CA LEU A 515 -27.17 51.23 -18.06
C LEU A 515 -26.78 50.07 -17.14
N SER A 516 -25.72 49.34 -17.51
CA SER A 516 -25.07 48.39 -16.59
C SER A 516 -24.14 49.15 -15.65
N ARG A 517 -24.12 48.78 -14.36
CA ARG A 517 -23.51 49.59 -13.29
C ARG A 517 -22.50 48.77 -12.50
N THR A 518 -21.36 49.36 -12.13
CA THR A 518 -20.36 48.66 -11.30
C THR A 518 -20.89 48.39 -9.91
N ARG A 519 -20.44 47.30 -9.30
CA ARG A 519 -20.58 47.10 -7.84
C ARG A 519 -19.95 48.28 -7.10
N LEU A 520 -20.59 48.73 -6.03
CA LEU A 520 -20.02 49.67 -5.08
C LEU A 520 -18.92 48.97 -4.29
N THR A 521 -17.87 49.72 -3.97
CA THR A 521 -16.82 49.29 -3.04
C THR A 521 -16.97 50.06 -1.74
N TRP A 522 -16.46 49.51 -0.62
CA TRP A 522 -16.48 50.18 0.67
C TRP A 522 -15.07 50.68 1.04
N PRO A 523 -14.91 51.94 1.49
CA PRO A 523 -15.92 53.01 1.52
C PRO A 523 -16.32 53.46 0.12
N VAL A 524 -17.55 53.97 -0.04
CA VAL A 524 -18.03 54.41 -1.35
C VAL A 524 -17.42 55.76 -1.71
N SER A 525 -16.40 55.74 -2.57
CA SER A 525 -15.70 56.95 -3.05
C SER A 525 -15.86 57.18 -4.56
N SER A 526 -16.10 56.14 -5.34
CA SER A 526 -16.37 56.24 -6.78
C SER A 526 -17.11 55.02 -7.33
N PHE A 527 -17.79 55.19 -8.45
CA PHE A 527 -18.39 54.10 -9.22
C PHE A 527 -18.55 54.50 -10.69
N LYS A 528 -18.84 53.52 -11.56
CA LYS A 528 -18.99 53.73 -13.00
C LYS A 528 -20.32 53.18 -13.51
N THR A 529 -20.83 53.79 -14.57
CA THR A 529 -21.93 53.27 -15.37
C THR A 529 -21.43 53.05 -16.80
N PHE A 530 -21.94 52.01 -17.46
CA PHE A 530 -21.58 51.65 -18.83
C PHE A 530 -22.79 51.76 -19.74
N ALA A 531 -22.54 52.12 -21.00
CA ALA A 531 -23.58 52.22 -22.01
C ALA A 531 -24.14 50.82 -22.35
N ASN A 532 -25.43 50.75 -22.68
CA ASN A 532 -26.10 49.45 -22.86
C ASN A 532 -25.64 48.70 -24.11
N PHE A 533 -25.15 49.43 -25.11
CA PHE A 533 -24.70 48.86 -26.38
C PHE A 533 -23.27 48.32 -26.31
N ASP A 534 -22.49 48.65 -25.27
CA ASP A 534 -21.14 48.14 -25.05
C ASP A 534 -20.78 48.15 -23.55
N ALA A 535 -20.66 46.95 -22.97
CA ALA A 535 -20.31 46.76 -21.57
C ALA A 535 -18.88 47.21 -21.20
N ASN A 536 -18.02 47.50 -22.19
CA ASN A 536 -16.68 48.04 -21.97
C ASN A 536 -16.64 49.58 -22.11
N PHE A 537 -17.69 50.19 -22.65
CA PHE A 537 -17.77 51.64 -22.81
C PHE A 537 -18.25 52.30 -21.51
N VAL A 538 -17.32 52.91 -20.77
CA VAL A 538 -17.64 53.69 -19.57
C VAL A 538 -18.41 54.93 -19.99
N SER A 539 -19.70 54.97 -19.65
CA SER A 539 -20.58 56.11 -19.92
C SER A 539 -20.29 57.25 -18.96
N GLN A 540 -20.17 56.93 -17.66
CA GLN A 540 -19.98 57.94 -16.62
C GLN A 540 -19.09 57.41 -15.48
N ILE A 541 -18.33 58.33 -14.89
CA ILE A 541 -17.52 58.10 -13.71
C ILE A 541 -18.01 59.05 -12.62
N TYR A 542 -18.43 58.47 -11.51
CA TYR A 542 -18.90 59.18 -10.33
C TYR A 542 -17.77 59.21 -9.31
N THR A 543 -17.40 60.38 -8.82
CA THR A 543 -16.40 60.56 -7.77
C THR A 543 -17.03 61.37 -6.66
N LYS A 544 -16.95 60.88 -5.42
CA LYS A 544 -17.49 61.58 -4.26
C LYS A 544 -16.63 62.80 -3.94
N ASN A 545 -17.27 63.92 -3.64
CA ASN A 545 -16.59 65.17 -3.27
C ASN A 545 -16.14 65.19 -1.82
#